data_AF-U5E5S1-F1
#
_entry.id   AF-U5E5S1-F1
#
_cell.length_a   1.000
_cell.length_b   1.000
_cell.length_c   1.000
_cell.angle_alpha   90.00
_cell.angle_beta   90.00
_cell.angle_gamma   90.00
#
_symmetry.space_group_name_H-M   'P 1'
#
loop_
_entity.id
_entity.type
_entity.pdbx_description
1 polymer ?
#
loop_
_entity_poly.entity_id
_entity_poly.type
_entity_poly.pdbx_seq_one_letter_code
_entity_poly.pdbx_strand_id
1 'polypeptide(L)'
;MSALLPLLVAAPAVTGFAGYFAREIRGPQPPPVATPTAPPPGRPRVEFFDVAELTSTDARGFIRPVDRYEVQPWGLYLARTVGPRHRHEESWLLSGPGVRATVTHDRPGHHRSHDYVLDIVEVERIGPKRWRATDYLLDVAVRRGRSATLRGAGELLAAHAAGHVDTARADRAFERAAAVLDGLAAHEYDVERWLRSREITLTWM
;
A
#
# COMPACT_ATOMS: atom_id res chain seq x y z
N MET A 1 -30.50 35.81 -80.99
CA MET A 1 -31.92 35.51 -80.75
C MET A 1 -32.00 34.53 -79.60
N SER A 2 -32.85 34.87 -78.60
CA SER A 2 -33.26 34.10 -77.40
C SER A 2 -33.25 32.58 -77.58
N ALA A 3 -32.57 31.81 -76.72
CA ALA A 3 -32.91 31.41 -75.34
C ALA A 3 -33.97 30.30 -75.28
N LEU A 4 -33.66 29.19 -74.60
CA LEU A 4 -34.43 28.69 -73.45
C LEU A 4 -33.78 27.45 -72.80
N LEU A 5 -33.92 27.42 -71.47
CA LEU A 5 -33.26 26.60 -70.45
C LEU A 5 -33.74 25.13 -70.37
N PRO A 6 -33.00 24.28 -69.63
CA PRO A 6 -33.27 22.86 -69.46
C PRO A 6 -34.21 22.57 -68.28
N LEU A 7 -34.89 21.43 -68.31
CA LEU A 7 -35.61 20.86 -67.16
C LEU A 7 -35.06 19.46 -66.87
N LEU A 8 -34.19 19.38 -65.88
CA LEU A 8 -33.72 18.15 -65.26
C LEU A 8 -34.75 17.75 -64.20
N VAL A 9 -35.48 16.66 -64.42
CA VAL A 9 -36.37 16.08 -63.42
C VAL A 9 -35.60 15.06 -62.59
N ALA A 10 -35.61 15.28 -61.28
CA ALA A 10 -34.93 14.51 -60.25
C ALA A 10 -35.54 13.10 -60.07
N ALA A 11 -34.68 12.11 -59.89
CA ALA A 11 -35.04 10.80 -59.34
C ALA A 11 -35.01 10.85 -57.80
N PRO A 12 -35.90 10.14 -57.08
CA PRO A 12 -35.93 10.16 -55.63
C PRO A 12 -34.79 9.30 -55.05
N ALA A 13 -33.99 9.90 -54.17
CA ALA A 13 -33.00 9.17 -53.38
C ALA A 13 -33.69 8.51 -52.18
N VAL A 14 -33.51 7.20 -52.10
CA VAL A 14 -33.97 6.31 -51.03
C VAL A 14 -33.40 6.76 -49.68
N THR A 15 -34.30 6.99 -48.73
CA THR A 15 -34.05 7.37 -47.34
C THR A 15 -33.42 6.21 -46.58
N GLY A 16 -32.10 6.26 -46.34
CA GLY A 16 -31.36 5.30 -45.53
C GLY A 16 -31.23 5.74 -44.06
N PHE A 17 -31.54 4.81 -43.16
CA PHE A 17 -31.67 4.88 -41.69
C PHE A 17 -30.40 5.27 -40.87
N ALA A 18 -29.43 6.01 -41.44
CA ALA A 18 -28.11 6.24 -40.82
C ALA A 18 -27.85 7.68 -40.33
N GLY A 19 -28.87 8.55 -40.27
CA GLY A 19 -28.68 9.99 -40.03
C GLY A 19 -29.03 10.51 -38.62
N TYR A 20 -29.67 9.72 -37.75
CA TYR A 20 -30.43 10.30 -36.61
C TYR A 20 -29.85 10.08 -35.20
N PHE A 21 -28.62 9.57 -35.03
CA PHE A 21 -28.04 9.36 -33.68
C PHE A 21 -26.73 10.11 -33.40
N ALA A 22 -26.21 10.91 -34.33
CA ALA A 22 -24.90 11.55 -34.16
C ALA A 22 -24.92 12.94 -33.47
N ARG A 23 -26.09 13.47 -33.06
CA ARG A 23 -26.21 14.85 -32.55
C ARG A 23 -26.57 15.02 -31.07
N GLU A 24 -26.73 13.94 -30.31
CA GLU A 24 -27.19 14.01 -28.91
C GLU A 24 -26.22 13.47 -27.84
N ILE A 25 -24.93 13.25 -28.17
CA ILE A 25 -23.91 12.75 -27.20
C ILE A 25 -22.95 13.87 -26.73
N ARG A 26 -23.28 15.14 -26.94
CA ARG A 26 -22.55 16.27 -26.32
C ARG A 26 -23.51 17.10 -25.47
N GLY A 27 -23.84 16.56 -24.30
CA GLY A 27 -24.22 17.40 -23.17
C GLY A 27 -23.07 18.37 -22.81
N PRO A 28 -23.33 19.43 -22.05
CA PRO A 28 -22.28 20.35 -21.61
C PRO A 28 -21.14 19.56 -20.97
N GLN A 29 -19.93 19.74 -21.50
CA GLN A 29 -18.73 19.15 -20.93
C GLN A 29 -18.65 19.63 -19.47
N PRO A 30 -18.67 18.74 -18.47
CA PRO A 30 -18.43 19.16 -17.11
C PRO A 30 -17.10 19.92 -17.09
N PRO A 31 -16.96 20.97 -16.26
CA PRO A 31 -15.69 21.67 -16.13
C PRO A 31 -14.60 20.62 -15.88
N PRO A 32 -13.40 20.77 -16.46
CA PRO A 32 -12.32 19.83 -16.23
C PRO A 32 -12.21 19.64 -14.72
N VAL A 33 -12.47 18.42 -14.26
CA VAL A 33 -12.23 18.07 -12.86
C VAL A 33 -10.75 18.34 -12.68
N ALA A 34 -10.42 19.31 -11.83
CA ALA A 34 -9.04 19.55 -11.47
C ALA A 34 -8.50 18.22 -10.97
N THR A 35 -7.62 17.59 -11.74
CA THR A 35 -6.92 16.40 -11.30
C THR A 35 -6.27 16.81 -9.98
N PRO A 36 -6.64 16.22 -8.84
CA PRO A 36 -5.98 16.57 -7.59
C PRO A 36 -4.49 16.35 -7.85
N THR A 37 -3.69 17.40 -7.68
CA THR A 37 -2.24 17.31 -7.83
C THR A 37 -1.81 16.20 -6.90
N ALA A 38 -1.43 15.05 -7.47
CA ALA A 38 -0.98 13.92 -6.69
C ALA A 38 0.21 14.42 -5.84
N PRO A 39 0.26 14.08 -4.54
CA PRO A 39 1.41 14.41 -3.73
C PRO A 39 2.68 13.89 -4.41
N PRO A 40 3.83 14.57 -4.23
CA PRO A 40 5.07 14.13 -4.85
C PRO A 40 5.33 12.65 -4.51
N PRO A 41 5.80 11.86 -5.49
CA PRO A 41 5.95 10.42 -5.34
C PRO A 41 6.89 10.10 -4.17
N GLY A 42 6.43 9.22 -3.29
CA GLY A 42 7.23 8.75 -2.16
C GLY A 42 8.48 7.97 -2.62
N ARG A 43 9.50 7.92 -1.75
CA ARG A 43 10.63 7.01 -1.92
C ARG A 43 10.50 5.85 -0.93
N PRO A 44 10.95 4.63 -1.29
CA PRO A 44 11.06 3.53 -0.33
C PRO A 44 11.75 3.99 0.95
N ARG A 45 11.09 3.77 2.08
CA ARG A 45 11.59 4.19 3.39
C ARG A 45 12.51 3.10 3.93
N VAL A 46 13.75 3.46 4.26
CA VAL A 46 14.72 2.56 4.88
C VAL A 46 14.86 2.96 6.34
N GLU A 47 14.59 2.04 7.25
CA GLU A 47 14.84 2.18 8.68
C GLU A 47 15.97 1.26 9.11
N PHE A 48 16.77 1.72 10.06
CA PHE A 48 17.83 0.92 10.69
C PHE A 48 17.55 0.76 12.17
N PHE A 49 17.81 -0.42 12.71
CA PHE A 49 17.55 -0.76 14.11
C PHE A 49 18.85 -1.22 14.75
N ASP A 50 19.32 -0.48 15.75
CA ASP A 50 20.48 -0.84 16.56
C ASP A 50 20.02 -1.38 17.91
N VAL A 51 20.12 -2.70 18.04
CA VAL A 51 19.65 -3.46 19.20
C VAL A 51 20.54 -3.23 20.42
N ALA A 52 21.83 -2.92 20.21
CA ALA A 52 22.75 -2.66 21.32
C ALA A 52 22.42 -1.33 22.01
N GLU A 53 22.14 -0.31 21.22
CA GLU A 53 21.91 1.05 21.68
C GLU A 53 20.44 1.35 21.98
N LEU A 54 19.53 0.39 21.75
CA LEU A 54 18.08 0.59 21.86
C LEU A 54 17.61 1.80 21.04
N THR A 55 18.04 1.89 19.78
CA THR A 55 17.65 2.98 18.88
C THR A 55 17.16 2.47 17.53
N SER A 56 16.32 3.28 16.88
CA SER A 56 15.98 3.13 15.47
C SER A 56 16.27 4.44 14.73
N THR A 57 16.89 4.38 13.56
CA THR A 57 17.08 5.51 12.66
C THR A 57 16.00 5.50 11.61
N ASP A 58 15.16 6.53 11.58
CA ASP A 58 14.06 6.65 10.63
C ASP A 58 14.56 6.97 9.21
N ALA A 59 13.67 6.88 8.20
CA ALA A 59 14.03 7.15 6.81
C ALA A 59 14.47 8.60 6.51
N ARG A 60 14.32 9.52 7.47
CA ARG A 60 14.83 10.90 7.39
C ARG A 60 16.18 11.06 8.11
N GLY A 61 16.74 9.96 8.64
CA GLY A 61 18.02 9.95 9.34
C GLY A 61 17.92 10.33 10.82
N PHE A 62 16.72 10.50 11.37
CA PHE A 62 16.61 10.83 12.78
C PHE A 62 16.67 9.58 13.66
N ILE A 63 17.48 9.65 14.70
CA ILE A 63 17.59 8.62 15.72
C ILE A 63 16.39 8.75 16.68
N ARG A 64 15.73 7.63 16.95
CA ARG A 64 14.60 7.50 17.88
C ARG A 64 14.97 6.48 18.96
N PRO A 65 14.72 6.78 20.23
CA PRO A 65 14.83 5.77 21.29
C PRO A 65 13.79 4.67 21.06
N VAL A 66 14.16 3.45 21.42
CA VAL A 66 13.30 2.28 21.46
C VAL A 66 13.29 1.78 22.91
N ASP A 67 12.13 1.48 23.43
CA ASP A 67 11.99 1.10 24.84
C ASP A 67 12.48 -0.34 25.06
N ARG A 68 12.23 -1.21 24.07
CA ARG A 68 12.67 -2.61 24.09
C ARG A 68 12.85 -3.17 22.69
N TYR A 69 13.86 -4.03 22.55
CA TYR A 69 13.97 -4.97 21.44
C TYR A 69 13.90 -6.41 21.97
N GLU A 70 13.36 -7.31 21.16
CA GLU A 70 13.51 -8.75 21.37
C GLU A 70 13.81 -9.45 20.05
N VAL A 71 14.85 -10.26 20.04
CA VAL A 71 15.31 -10.97 18.85
C VAL A 71 14.82 -12.41 18.92
N GLN A 72 14.12 -12.84 17.88
CA GLN A 72 13.68 -14.23 17.69
C GLN A 72 14.21 -14.80 16.37
N PRO A 73 14.21 -16.13 16.17
CA PRO A 73 14.64 -16.74 14.92
C PRO A 73 13.88 -16.23 13.69
N TRP A 74 12.60 -15.87 13.85
CA TRP A 74 11.74 -15.38 12.77
C TRP A 74 11.78 -13.87 12.55
N GLY A 75 12.32 -13.08 13.49
CA GLY A 75 12.22 -11.63 13.38
C GLY A 75 12.74 -10.83 14.57
N LEU A 76 12.54 -9.52 14.48
CA LEU A 76 12.86 -8.53 15.51
C LEU A 76 11.58 -7.88 16.01
N TYR A 77 11.33 -7.97 17.31
CA TYR A 77 10.32 -7.19 17.99
C TYR A 77 10.89 -5.87 18.48
N LEU A 78 10.07 -4.82 18.44
CA LEU A 78 10.33 -3.54 19.06
C LEU A 78 9.08 -2.94 19.71
N ALA A 79 9.28 -2.26 20.83
CA ALA A 79 8.27 -1.42 21.48
C ALA A 79 8.83 -0.02 21.66
N ARG A 80 8.06 1.02 21.30
CA ARG A 80 8.48 2.41 21.40
C ARG A 80 7.31 3.37 21.58
N THR A 81 7.61 4.55 22.11
CA THR A 81 6.67 5.67 22.11
C THR A 81 6.82 6.52 20.84
N VAL A 82 5.72 6.74 20.12
CA VAL A 82 5.72 7.47 18.84
C VAL A 82 4.82 8.71 18.85
N GLY A 83 5.29 9.74 18.14
CA GLY A 83 4.54 10.95 17.85
C GLY A 83 4.26 11.87 19.06
N PRO A 84 3.69 13.06 18.80
CA PRO A 84 3.44 14.06 19.85
C PRO A 84 2.34 13.66 20.85
N ARG A 85 1.52 12.66 20.50
CA ARG A 85 0.48 12.12 21.40
C ARG A 85 0.97 10.98 22.28
N HIS A 86 2.28 10.67 22.25
CA HIS A 86 2.90 9.59 23.02
C HIS A 86 2.14 8.26 22.91
N ARG A 87 1.79 7.88 21.68
CA ARG A 87 1.16 6.57 21.43
C ARG A 87 2.21 5.49 21.61
N HIS A 88 1.82 4.37 22.22
CA HIS A 88 2.71 3.23 22.32
C HIS A 88 2.54 2.37 21.06
N GLU A 89 3.65 2.06 20.40
CA GLU A 89 3.69 1.26 19.19
C GLU A 89 4.55 0.03 19.44
N GLU A 90 3.98 -1.13 19.17
CA GLU A 90 4.67 -2.40 19.17
C GLU A 90 4.72 -2.93 17.76
N SER A 91 5.86 -3.51 17.37
CA SER A 91 6.04 -4.02 16.02
C SER A 91 6.89 -5.28 15.99
N TRP A 92 6.55 -6.19 15.09
CA TRP A 92 7.37 -7.33 14.71
C TRP A 92 7.85 -7.17 13.26
N LEU A 93 9.15 -7.12 13.04
CA LEU A 93 9.78 -7.21 11.72
C LEU A 93 10.02 -8.68 11.40
N LEU A 94 9.26 -9.24 10.45
CA LEU A 94 9.24 -10.67 10.13
C LEU A 94 9.86 -10.92 8.75
N SER A 95 11.11 -11.38 8.72
CA SER A 95 11.88 -11.57 7.48
C SER A 95 11.26 -12.60 6.54
N GLY A 96 10.80 -13.75 7.06
CA GLY A 96 10.24 -14.83 6.23
C GLY A 96 8.96 -14.42 5.50
N PRO A 97 7.92 -13.95 6.21
CA PRO A 97 6.72 -13.40 5.59
C PRO A 97 6.93 -12.09 4.81
N GLY A 98 8.01 -11.35 5.07
CA GLY A 98 8.26 -10.05 4.44
C GLY A 98 7.28 -8.97 4.90
N VAL A 99 6.92 -8.99 6.20
CA VAL A 99 5.99 -8.01 6.78
C VAL A 99 6.52 -7.41 8.08
N ARG A 100 6.08 -6.18 8.35
CA ARG A 100 6.13 -5.58 9.67
C ARG A 100 4.72 -5.59 10.22
N ALA A 101 4.47 -6.38 11.26
CA ALA A 101 3.19 -6.37 11.95
C ALA A 101 3.23 -5.31 13.06
N THR A 102 2.37 -4.31 12.99
CA THR A 102 2.31 -3.19 13.94
C THR A 102 0.97 -3.15 14.64
N VAL A 103 1.01 -2.94 15.97
CA VAL A 103 -0.14 -2.60 16.81
C VAL A 103 0.16 -1.26 17.48
N THR A 104 -0.86 -0.39 17.54
CA THR A 104 -0.74 0.90 18.21
C THR A 104 -1.76 1.01 19.34
N HIS A 105 -1.29 1.44 20.49
CA HIS A 105 -2.07 1.60 21.71
C HIS A 105 -2.21 3.08 22.06
N ASP A 106 -3.40 3.46 22.55
CA ASP A 106 -3.59 4.78 23.17
C ASP A 106 -2.86 4.88 24.53
N ARG A 107 -2.71 3.74 25.24
CA ARG A 107 -1.96 3.60 26.50
C ARG A 107 -1.34 2.19 26.60
N PRO A 108 -0.20 2.01 27.29
CA PRO A 108 0.39 0.69 27.53
C PRO A 108 -0.62 -0.29 28.16
N GLY A 109 -0.65 -1.55 27.70
CA GLY A 109 -1.45 -2.64 28.28
C GLY A 109 -2.93 -2.73 27.87
N HIS A 110 -3.42 -1.91 26.92
CA HIS A 110 -4.81 -2.03 26.43
C HIS A 110 -4.91 -2.98 25.21
N HIS A 111 -5.32 -4.22 25.46
CA HIS A 111 -5.29 -5.36 24.53
C HIS A 111 -6.63 -5.62 23.78
N ARG A 112 -7.53 -4.64 23.69
CA ARG A 112 -8.88 -4.89 23.17
C ARG A 112 -8.87 -4.94 21.63
N SER A 113 -8.79 -6.17 21.11
CA SER A 113 -8.85 -6.59 19.70
C SER A 113 -7.82 -5.89 18.81
N HIS A 114 -6.67 -6.54 18.59
CA HIS A 114 -5.62 -6.03 17.71
C HIS A 114 -6.12 -5.98 16.26
N ASP A 115 -6.50 -4.79 15.82
CA ASP A 115 -6.41 -4.45 14.40
C ASP A 115 -4.93 -4.26 14.10
N TYR A 116 -4.43 -4.97 13.08
CA TYR A 116 -3.03 -4.91 12.67
C TYR A 116 -2.88 -3.98 11.48
N VAL A 117 -1.74 -3.32 11.41
CA VAL A 117 -1.19 -2.84 10.14
C VAL A 117 -0.02 -3.74 9.80
N LEU A 118 -0.07 -4.37 8.63
CA LEU A 118 1.02 -5.19 8.09
C LEU A 118 1.70 -4.42 6.97
N ASP A 119 2.80 -3.74 7.25
CA ASP A 119 3.58 -3.09 6.19
C ASP A 119 4.31 -4.17 5.39
N ILE A 120 4.30 -4.06 4.07
CA ILE A 120 5.03 -4.95 3.16
C ILE A 120 6.47 -4.45 3.09
N VAL A 121 7.39 -5.24 3.64
CA VAL A 121 8.76 -4.82 3.88
C VAL A 121 9.76 -5.88 3.48
N GLU A 122 10.99 -5.45 3.25
CA GLU A 122 12.17 -6.31 3.23
C GLU A 122 12.95 -6.12 4.53
N VAL A 123 13.15 -7.20 5.28
CA VAL A 123 13.80 -7.17 6.59
C VAL A 123 15.06 -8.01 6.55
N GLU A 124 16.19 -7.38 6.82
CA GLU A 124 17.50 -7.99 6.77
C GLU A 124 18.28 -7.74 8.06
N ARG A 125 18.93 -8.79 8.55
CA ARG A 125 19.95 -8.63 9.59
C ARG A 125 21.28 -8.30 8.92
N ILE A 126 21.77 -7.07 9.13
CA ILE A 126 22.99 -6.55 8.50
C ILE A 126 24.21 -6.57 9.44
N GLY A 127 24.06 -7.12 10.64
CA GLY A 127 25.11 -7.36 11.61
C GLY A 127 24.56 -8.05 12.87
N PRO A 128 25.40 -8.42 13.85
CA PRO A 128 24.96 -9.18 15.02
C PRO A 128 23.80 -8.54 15.79
N LYS A 129 23.85 -7.21 15.95
CA LYS A 129 22.85 -6.39 16.66
C LYS A 129 22.25 -5.30 15.78
N ARG A 130 22.33 -5.43 14.46
CA ARG A 130 21.86 -4.40 13.52
C ARG A 130 20.95 -4.98 12.45
N TRP A 131 19.81 -4.31 12.26
CA TRP A 131 18.82 -4.69 11.27
C TRP A 131 18.49 -3.53 10.35
N ARG A 132 18.02 -3.86 9.16
CA ARG A 132 17.50 -2.95 8.15
C ARG A 132 16.09 -3.41 7.77
N ALA A 133 15.14 -2.48 7.72
CA ALA A 133 13.85 -2.71 7.10
C ALA A 133 13.68 -1.73 5.94
N THR A 134 13.24 -2.21 4.78
CA THR A 134 12.86 -1.36 3.65
C THR A 134 11.39 -1.53 3.31
N ASP A 135 10.65 -0.43 3.37
CA ASP A 135 9.22 -0.32 3.09
C ASP A 135 8.95 -0.29 1.57
N TYR A 136 8.00 -1.11 1.12
CA TYR A 136 7.57 -1.21 -0.28
C TYR A 136 6.34 -0.37 -0.63
N LEU A 137 5.98 0.60 0.21
CA LEU A 137 4.87 1.54 0.06
C LEU A 137 3.49 0.85 0.03
N LEU A 138 3.42 -0.41 0.46
CA LEU A 138 2.17 -1.16 0.60
C LEU A 138 1.99 -1.54 2.06
N ASP A 139 0.76 -1.44 2.54
CA ASP A 139 0.35 -1.97 3.83
C ASP A 139 -0.99 -2.69 3.71
N VAL A 140 -1.23 -3.61 4.63
CA VAL A 140 -2.53 -4.26 4.80
C VAL A 140 -3.06 -3.93 6.18
N ALA A 141 -4.18 -3.21 6.26
CA ALA A 141 -4.92 -3.19 7.51
C ALA A 141 -5.78 -4.42 7.65
N VAL A 142 -5.66 -5.05 8.81
CA VAL A 142 -6.41 -6.23 9.17
C VAL A 142 -7.32 -5.90 10.32
N ARG A 143 -8.62 -6.15 10.12
CA ARG A 143 -9.62 -6.22 11.18
C ARG A 143 -9.90 -7.68 11.43
N ARG A 144 -9.49 -8.18 12.61
CA ARG A 144 -9.55 -9.61 12.94
C ARG A 144 -10.95 -10.18 12.71
N GLY A 145 -11.05 -11.30 11.99
CA GLY A 145 -12.32 -11.97 11.70
C GLY A 145 -13.25 -11.22 10.75
N ARG A 146 -12.81 -10.09 10.16
CA ARG A 146 -13.69 -9.21 9.37
C ARG A 146 -13.16 -8.89 7.99
N SER A 147 -11.95 -8.34 7.89
CA SER A 147 -11.44 -7.85 6.61
C SER A 147 -9.94 -7.63 6.60
N ALA A 148 -9.33 -7.73 5.42
CA ALA A 148 -8.00 -7.23 5.12
C ALA A 148 -8.08 -6.23 3.95
N THR A 149 -7.49 -5.05 4.09
CA THR A 149 -7.53 -4.00 3.07
C THR A 149 -6.12 -3.58 2.70
N LEU A 150 -5.75 -3.83 1.44
CA LEU A 150 -4.51 -3.35 0.85
C LEU A 150 -4.58 -1.83 0.63
N ARG A 151 -3.50 -1.14 0.98
CA ARG A 151 -3.31 0.30 0.77
C ARG A 151 -1.98 0.58 0.09
N GLY A 152 -1.81 1.82 -0.37
CA GLY A 152 -0.54 2.29 -0.91
C GLY A 152 -0.25 1.93 -2.36
N ALA A 153 -1.11 1.16 -3.03
CA ALA A 153 -0.91 0.80 -4.45
C ALA A 153 -0.73 2.03 -5.37
N GLY A 154 -1.50 3.10 -5.14
CA GLY A 154 -1.33 4.36 -5.86
C GLY A 154 0.02 5.04 -5.58
N GLU A 155 0.51 4.98 -4.34
CA GLU A 155 1.82 5.53 -3.94
C GLU A 155 2.96 4.73 -4.58
N LEU A 156 2.89 3.40 -4.54
CA LEU A 156 3.86 2.52 -5.20
C LEU A 156 3.91 2.76 -6.72
N LEU A 157 2.76 2.84 -7.38
CA LEU A 157 2.69 3.09 -8.83
C LEU A 157 3.21 4.49 -9.18
N ALA A 158 2.92 5.50 -8.35
CA ALA A 158 3.47 6.84 -8.54
C ALA A 158 5.00 6.86 -8.35
N ALA A 159 5.51 6.16 -7.32
CA ALA A 159 6.95 6.01 -7.09
C ALA A 159 7.65 5.27 -8.24
N HIS A 160 6.99 4.25 -8.81
CA HIS A 160 7.47 3.54 -9.98
C HIS A 160 7.53 4.44 -11.22
N ALA A 161 6.44 5.16 -11.52
CA ALA A 161 6.37 6.11 -12.63
C ALA A 161 7.44 7.22 -12.54
N ALA A 162 7.81 7.60 -11.31
CA ALA A 162 8.86 8.57 -11.03
C ALA A 162 10.29 7.99 -11.00
N GLY A 163 10.45 6.69 -11.24
CA GLY A 163 11.75 6.00 -11.21
C GLY A 163 12.35 5.85 -9.81
N HIS A 164 11.56 6.05 -8.75
CA HIS A 164 12.00 5.82 -7.36
C HIS A 164 11.95 4.34 -6.97
N VAL A 165 11.16 3.55 -7.72
CA VAL A 165 11.02 2.10 -7.59
C VAL A 165 11.14 1.49 -8.98
N ASP A 166 12.02 0.52 -9.18
CA ASP A 166 12.10 -0.21 -10.45
C ASP A 166 10.97 -1.26 -10.60
N THR A 167 10.77 -1.76 -11.82
CA THR A 167 9.70 -2.73 -12.12
C THR A 167 9.82 -4.00 -11.29
N ALA A 168 11.03 -4.55 -11.14
CA ALA A 168 11.24 -5.79 -10.39
C ALA A 168 10.90 -5.62 -8.90
N ARG A 169 11.16 -4.44 -8.34
CA ARG A 169 10.83 -4.11 -6.95
C ARG A 169 9.33 -3.89 -6.76
N ALA A 170 8.66 -3.23 -7.72
CA ALA A 170 7.22 -3.05 -7.69
C ALA A 170 6.48 -4.40 -7.80
N ASP A 171 6.93 -5.28 -8.70
CA ASP A 171 6.39 -6.62 -8.88
C ASP A 171 6.52 -7.45 -7.60
N ARG A 172 7.73 -7.52 -7.02
CA ARG A 172 7.95 -8.19 -5.71
C ARG A 172 7.06 -7.64 -4.58
N ALA A 173 6.79 -6.34 -4.58
CA ALA A 173 5.91 -5.74 -3.58
C ALA A 173 4.47 -6.28 -3.72
N PHE A 174 3.95 -6.36 -4.95
CA PHE A 174 2.62 -6.92 -5.21
C PHE A 174 2.56 -8.43 -4.96
N GLU A 175 3.58 -9.21 -5.35
CA GLU A 175 3.65 -10.64 -5.05
C GLU A 175 3.61 -10.90 -3.53
N ARG A 176 4.39 -10.15 -2.75
CA ARG A 176 4.37 -10.26 -1.28
C ARG A 176 3.01 -9.85 -0.71
N ALA A 177 2.44 -8.74 -1.16
CA ALA A 177 1.13 -8.30 -0.72
C ALA A 177 0.05 -9.35 -1.01
N ALA A 178 0.07 -9.98 -2.20
CA ALA A 178 -0.84 -11.04 -2.57
C ALA A 178 -0.68 -12.26 -1.64
N ALA A 179 0.55 -12.73 -1.41
CA ALA A 179 0.81 -13.85 -0.50
C ALA A 179 0.35 -13.57 0.95
N VAL A 180 0.45 -12.32 1.41
CA VAL A 180 -0.08 -11.90 2.71
C VAL A 180 -1.61 -11.96 2.71
N LEU A 181 -2.28 -11.37 1.71
CA LEU A 181 -3.74 -11.38 1.61
C LEU A 181 -4.32 -12.79 1.53
N ASP A 182 -3.70 -13.67 0.72
CA ASP A 182 -4.08 -15.08 0.59
C ASP A 182 -3.92 -15.81 1.92
N GLY A 183 -2.79 -15.60 2.59
CA GLY A 183 -2.53 -16.12 3.92
C GLY A 183 -3.59 -15.69 4.95
N LEU A 184 -3.95 -14.41 4.96
CA LEU A 184 -4.99 -13.89 5.85
C LEU A 184 -6.37 -14.46 5.52
N ALA A 185 -6.76 -14.50 4.24
CA ALA A 185 -8.04 -15.03 3.81
C ALA A 185 -8.21 -16.51 4.20
N ALA A 186 -7.16 -17.31 4.05
CA ALA A 186 -7.15 -18.73 4.44
C ALA A 186 -7.26 -18.96 5.96
N HIS A 187 -7.03 -17.93 6.78
CA HIS A 187 -7.04 -18.01 8.24
C HIS A 187 -8.06 -17.06 8.87
N GLU A 188 -9.18 -16.80 8.18
CA GLU A 188 -10.31 -16.00 8.68
C GLU A 188 -9.89 -14.58 9.10
N TYR A 189 -8.91 -14.00 8.40
CA TYR A 189 -8.33 -12.69 8.69
C TYR A 189 -7.74 -12.58 10.11
N ASP A 190 -7.26 -13.69 10.68
CA ASP A 190 -6.57 -13.76 11.95
C ASP A 190 -5.05 -13.82 11.72
N VAL A 191 -4.37 -12.68 11.95
CA VAL A 191 -2.92 -12.53 11.72
C VAL A 191 -2.12 -13.54 12.54
N GLU A 192 -2.44 -13.71 13.81
CA GLU A 192 -1.69 -14.62 14.68
C GLU A 192 -1.92 -16.08 14.29
N ARG A 193 -3.15 -16.44 13.88
CA ARG A 193 -3.43 -17.79 13.38
C ARG A 193 -2.67 -18.08 12.08
N TRP A 194 -2.63 -17.12 11.16
CA TRP A 194 -1.86 -17.22 9.92
C TRP A 194 -0.35 -17.34 10.19
N LEU A 195 0.20 -16.54 11.09
CA LEU A 195 1.62 -16.62 11.42
C LEU A 195 1.97 -17.92 12.16
N ARG A 196 1.08 -18.41 13.02
CA ARG A 196 1.28 -19.67 13.73
C ARG A 196 1.31 -20.87 12.78
N SER A 197 0.53 -20.87 11.69
CA SER A 197 0.63 -21.92 10.67
C SER A 197 1.95 -21.90 9.90
N ARG A 198 2.76 -20.85 10.06
CA ARG A 198 4.12 -20.70 9.56
C ARG A 198 5.18 -20.84 10.67
N GLU A 199 4.80 -21.42 11.81
CA GLU A 199 5.65 -21.62 12.98
C GLU A 199 6.16 -20.31 13.63
N ILE A 200 5.46 -19.20 13.41
CA ILE A 200 5.77 -17.90 13.98
C ILE A 200 4.76 -17.59 15.08
N THR A 201 5.24 -17.42 16.31
CA THR A 201 4.40 -17.00 17.44
C THR A 201 4.76 -15.58 17.84
N LEU A 202 3.80 -14.66 17.71
CA LEU A 202 3.99 -13.28 18.15
C LEU A 202 3.70 -13.16 19.64
N THR A 203 4.53 -12.39 20.33
CA THR A 203 4.29 -11.93 21.70
C THR A 203 4.20 -10.40 21.70
N TRP A 204 3.31 -9.87 22.52
CA TRP A 204 3.04 -8.44 22.69
C TRP A 204 3.05 -8.13 24.20
N MET A 205 3.26 -6.88 24.59
CA MET A 205 3.42 -6.47 26.00
C MET A 205 2.23 -5.73 26.61
#